data_AF-A0A8T5L3Y1-F1
#
_entry.id   AF-A0A8T5L3Y1-F1
#
_cell.length_a   1.000
_cell.length_b   1.000
_cell.length_c   1.000
_cell.angle_alpha   90.00
_cell.angle_beta   90.00
_cell.angle_gamma   90.00
#
_symmetry.space_group_name_H-M   'P 1'
#
loop_
_entity.id
_entity.type
_entity.pdbx_description
1 polymer ?
#
loop_
_entity_poly.entity_id
_entity_poly.type
_entity_poly.pdbx_seq_one_letter_code
_entity_poly.pdbx_strand_id
1 'polypeptide(L)'
;MAQPFLDRVKMVLFDPHRFFKTVDKEKGVEPAFKYIAMVALVPFIIFLVAAVVFLPFVTSFLTMMNPQMAFLTPFLTGFGVVFIIGFYVFYLISTFISAFIMHIFVLIGGGKQKYIATYKAAVYGTTPGVLLLWIPIINFIAGLWSWYLQIVGIATLHRVSMLRAFGITLIPIAILGVLFLLGLGVSLIA
;
A
#
# COMPACT_ATOMS: atom_id res chain seq x y z
N MET A 1 25.38 0.85 -10.00
CA MET A 1 24.61 -0.33 -10.42
C MET A 1 23.31 -0.35 -9.64
N ALA A 2 22.16 -0.37 -10.32
CA ALA A 2 20.88 -0.60 -9.65
C ALA A 2 20.92 -2.01 -9.03
N GLN A 3 20.72 -2.12 -7.72
CA GLN A 3 20.58 -3.42 -7.07
C GLN A 3 19.44 -4.20 -7.75
N PRO A 4 19.59 -5.52 -7.96
CA PRO A 4 18.49 -6.37 -8.41
C PRO A 4 17.22 -6.12 -7.58
N PHE A 5 16.05 -6.17 -8.22
CA PHE A 5 14.77 -5.87 -7.57
C PHE A 5 14.54 -6.67 -6.28
N LEU A 6 14.83 -7.98 -6.31
CA LEU A 6 14.69 -8.85 -5.15
C LEU A 6 15.61 -8.46 -4.00
N ASP A 7 16.81 -7.95 -4.30
CA ASP A 7 17.72 -7.48 -3.26
C ASP A 7 17.20 -6.21 -2.60
N ARG A 8 16.54 -5.31 -3.36
CA ARG A 8 15.85 -4.15 -2.77
C ARG A 8 14.71 -4.57 -1.86
N VAL A 9 13.88 -5.51 -2.29
CA VAL A 9 12.77 -6.05 -1.47
C VAL A 9 13.32 -6.67 -0.19
N LYS A 10 14.34 -7.53 -0.29
CA LYS A 10 14.98 -8.13 0.89
C LYS A 10 15.58 -7.07 1.82
N MET A 11 16.27 -6.09 1.26
CA MET A 11 16.94 -5.05 2.04
C MET A 11 15.93 -4.14 2.74
N VAL A 12 14.83 -3.74 2.11
CA VAL A 12 13.78 -2.96 2.80
C VAL A 12 13.08 -3.77 3.89
N LEU A 13 12.91 -5.09 3.69
CA LEU A 13 12.24 -5.96 4.65
C LEU A 13 13.11 -6.33 5.84
N PHE A 14 14.42 -6.51 5.66
CA PHE A 14 15.29 -7.08 6.69
C PHE A 14 16.43 -6.15 7.15
N ASP A 15 16.79 -5.13 6.37
CA ASP A 15 17.80 -4.12 6.73
C ASP A 15 17.33 -2.70 6.36
N PRO A 16 16.21 -2.23 6.96
CA PRO A 16 15.56 -1.00 6.55
C PRO A 16 16.42 0.24 6.79
N HIS A 17 17.23 0.27 7.85
CA HIS A 17 18.12 1.38 8.12
C HIS A 17 19.16 1.57 7.02
N ARG A 18 19.80 0.49 6.57
CA ARG A 18 20.76 0.56 5.46
C ARG A 18 20.05 0.84 4.14
N PHE A 19 18.86 0.28 3.95
CA PHE A 19 18.04 0.54 2.77
C PHE A 19 17.73 2.04 2.62
N PHE A 20 17.14 2.67 3.64
CA PHE A 20 16.76 4.09 3.59
C PHE A 20 17.96 5.02 3.44
N LYS A 21 19.12 4.70 4.05
CA LYS A 21 20.38 5.42 3.80
C LYS A 21 20.87 5.29 2.36
N THR A 22 20.60 4.15 1.72
CA THR A 22 21.00 3.91 0.32
C THR A 22 20.11 4.70 -0.63
N VAL A 23 18.78 4.65 -0.44
CA VAL A 23 17.83 5.34 -1.31
C VAL A 23 17.80 6.86 -1.10
N ASP A 24 18.32 7.39 0.01
CA ASP A 24 18.50 8.84 0.22
C ASP A 24 19.33 9.49 -0.89
N LYS A 25 20.35 8.76 -1.40
CA LYS A 25 21.26 9.23 -2.45
C LYS A 25 20.63 9.23 -3.84
N GLU A 26 19.49 8.56 -4.03
CA GLU A 26 18.79 8.51 -5.31
C GLU A 26 18.14 9.86 -5.62
N LYS A 27 18.15 10.28 -6.88
CA LYS A 27 17.49 11.52 -7.30
C LYS A 27 16.11 11.24 -7.88
N GLY A 28 15.17 12.15 -7.63
CA GLY A 28 13.82 12.08 -8.19
C GLY A 28 12.92 11.02 -7.52
N VAL A 29 11.68 10.94 -8.04
CA VAL A 29 10.66 9.98 -7.59
C VAL A 29 10.68 8.67 -8.39
N GLU A 30 11.26 8.70 -9.60
CA GLU A 30 11.23 7.60 -10.55
C GLU A 30 11.70 6.25 -9.98
N PRO A 31 12.83 6.16 -9.23
CA PRO A 31 13.26 4.87 -8.68
C PRO A 31 12.26 4.26 -7.70
N ALA A 32 11.65 5.09 -6.84
CA ALA A 32 10.64 4.65 -5.89
C ALA A 32 9.32 4.28 -6.59
N PHE A 33 8.91 5.06 -7.59
CA PHE A 33 7.72 4.77 -8.38
C PHE A 33 7.84 3.45 -9.15
N LYS A 34 8.97 3.23 -9.85
CA LYS A 34 9.24 1.97 -10.55
C LYS A 34 9.25 0.79 -9.57
N TYR A 35 9.88 0.97 -8.42
CA TYR A 35 9.91 -0.06 -7.38
C TYR A 35 8.50 -0.45 -6.93
N ILE A 36 7.64 0.50 -6.59
CA ILE A 36 6.29 0.17 -6.09
C ILE A 36 5.37 -0.36 -7.16
N ALA A 37 5.52 0.09 -8.41
CA ALA A 37 4.86 -0.52 -9.53
C ALA A 37 5.22 -2.01 -9.62
N MET A 38 6.51 -2.35 -9.52
CA MET A 38 6.96 -3.75 -9.53
C MET A 38 6.46 -4.55 -8.32
N VAL A 39 6.47 -3.97 -7.11
CA VAL A 39 5.93 -4.64 -5.91
C VAL A 39 4.42 -4.87 -6.04
N ALA A 40 3.67 -3.89 -6.53
CA ALA A 40 2.22 -3.96 -6.71
C ALA A 40 1.79 -4.91 -7.84
N LEU A 41 2.69 -5.27 -8.76
CA LEU A 41 2.42 -6.31 -9.75
C LEU A 41 2.16 -7.67 -9.09
N VAL A 42 2.76 -7.95 -7.92
CA VAL A 42 2.57 -9.23 -7.22
C VAL A 42 1.09 -9.45 -6.83
N PRO A 43 0.47 -8.60 -6.00
CA PRO A 43 -0.96 -8.74 -5.71
C PRO A 43 -1.83 -8.56 -6.96
N PHE A 44 -1.46 -7.67 -7.90
CA PHE A 44 -2.20 -7.51 -9.14
C PHE A 44 -2.31 -8.81 -9.94
N ILE A 45 -1.20 -9.52 -10.16
CA ILE A 45 -1.18 -10.80 -10.88
C ILE A 45 -1.97 -11.86 -10.10
N ILE A 46 -1.81 -11.94 -8.77
CA ILE A 46 -2.55 -12.89 -7.93
C ILE A 46 -4.06 -12.67 -8.08
N PHE A 47 -4.53 -11.43 -7.95
CA PHE A 47 -5.95 -11.11 -8.08
C PHE A 47 -6.47 -11.28 -9.50
N LEU A 48 -5.66 -10.98 -10.52
CA LEU A 48 -6.03 -11.19 -11.91
C LEU A 48 -6.20 -12.69 -12.22
N VAL A 49 -5.26 -13.53 -11.75
CA VAL A 49 -5.35 -14.99 -11.90
C VAL A 49 -6.56 -15.53 -11.13
N ALA A 50 -6.79 -15.07 -9.89
CA ALA A 50 -7.99 -15.45 -9.14
C ALA A 50 -9.27 -15.03 -9.88
N ALA A 51 -9.30 -13.84 -10.49
CA ALA A 51 -10.45 -13.39 -11.26
C ALA A 51 -10.71 -14.26 -12.49
N VAL A 52 -9.67 -14.63 -13.23
CA VAL A 52 -9.82 -15.42 -14.46
C VAL A 52 -10.09 -16.90 -14.18
N VAL A 53 -9.52 -17.47 -13.12
CA VAL A 53 -9.61 -18.91 -12.82
C VAL A 53 -10.72 -19.23 -11.83
N PHE A 54 -10.83 -18.46 -10.76
CA PHE A 54 -11.72 -18.78 -9.63
C PHE A 54 -13.12 -18.18 -9.80
N LEU A 55 -13.26 -16.97 -10.35
CA LEU A 55 -14.59 -16.37 -10.50
C LEU A 55 -15.53 -17.14 -11.43
N PRO A 56 -15.08 -17.72 -12.57
CA PRO A 56 -15.96 -18.57 -13.37
C PRO A 56 -16.53 -19.75 -12.55
N PHE A 57 -15.69 -20.41 -11.75
CA PHE A 57 -16.13 -21.49 -10.87
C PHE A 57 -17.17 -21.01 -9.85
N VAL A 58 -16.93 -19.86 -9.21
CA VAL A 58 -17.90 -19.25 -8.29
C VAL A 58 -19.22 -18.94 -9.00
N THR A 59 -19.17 -18.33 -10.19
CA THR A 59 -20.39 -18.00 -10.94
C THR A 59 -21.17 -19.26 -11.33
N SER A 60 -20.50 -20.30 -11.84
CA SER A 60 -21.14 -21.57 -12.19
C SER A 60 -21.78 -22.25 -10.99
N PHE A 61 -21.10 -22.23 -9.84
CA PHE A 61 -21.65 -22.77 -8.59
C PHE A 61 -22.90 -22.01 -8.14
N LEU A 62 -22.85 -20.67 -8.15
CA LEU A 62 -24.01 -19.83 -7.79
C LEU A 62 -25.19 -20.05 -8.74
N THR A 63 -24.95 -20.19 -10.04
CA THR A 63 -26.01 -20.47 -11.03
C THR A 63 -26.61 -21.87 -10.88
N MET A 64 -25.81 -22.84 -10.44
CA MET A 64 -26.30 -24.20 -10.16
C MET A 64 -27.21 -24.21 -8.92
N MET A 65 -26.88 -23.43 -7.89
CA MET A 65 -27.71 -23.28 -6.69
C MET A 65 -29.00 -22.51 -6.96
N ASN A 66 -28.93 -21.49 -7.82
CA ASN A 66 -30.05 -20.62 -8.17
C ASN A 66 -29.85 -20.09 -9.60
N PRO A 67 -30.56 -20.64 -10.60
CA PRO A 67 -30.41 -20.25 -12.00
C PRO A 67 -30.62 -18.75 -12.26
N GLN A 68 -31.45 -18.10 -11.43
CA GLN A 68 -31.67 -16.66 -11.51
C GLN A 68 -30.38 -15.88 -11.26
N MET A 69 -29.36 -16.42 -10.59
CA MET A 69 -28.07 -15.75 -10.37
C MET A 69 -27.21 -15.59 -11.64
N ALA A 70 -27.63 -16.17 -12.78
CA ALA A 70 -26.86 -16.09 -14.03
C ALA A 70 -26.62 -14.65 -14.50
N PHE A 71 -27.50 -13.69 -14.15
CA PHE A 71 -27.33 -12.28 -14.50
C PHE A 71 -26.07 -11.65 -13.86
N LEU A 72 -25.52 -12.22 -12.78
CA LEU A 72 -24.31 -11.72 -12.11
C LEU A 72 -23.03 -12.12 -12.86
N THR A 73 -23.08 -13.12 -13.73
CA THR A 73 -21.89 -13.70 -14.39
C THR A 73 -21.10 -12.67 -15.20
N PRO A 74 -21.70 -11.85 -16.08
CA PRO A 74 -20.97 -10.82 -16.83
C PRO A 74 -20.37 -9.74 -15.93
N PHE A 75 -21.03 -9.44 -14.81
CA PHE A 75 -20.54 -8.47 -13.82
C PHE A 75 -19.30 -9.01 -13.07
N LEU A 76 -19.36 -10.24 -12.59
CA LEU A 76 -18.27 -10.82 -11.81
C LEU A 76 -17.05 -11.15 -12.67
N THR A 77 -17.24 -11.63 -13.90
CA THR A 77 -16.12 -12.06 -14.77
C THR A 77 -15.59 -10.95 -15.68
N GLY A 78 -16.47 -10.19 -16.35
CA GLY A 78 -16.08 -9.16 -17.30
C GLY A 78 -15.69 -7.85 -16.62
N PHE A 79 -16.59 -7.30 -15.80
CA PHE A 79 -16.30 -6.07 -15.06
C PHE A 79 -15.22 -6.28 -13.99
N GLY A 80 -15.12 -7.48 -13.40
CA GLY A 80 -14.08 -7.82 -12.43
C GLY A 80 -12.65 -7.60 -12.95
N VAL A 81 -12.36 -8.03 -14.18
CA VAL A 81 -11.02 -7.87 -14.77
C VAL A 81 -10.71 -6.40 -15.06
N VAL A 82 -11.64 -5.67 -15.67
CA VAL A 82 -11.48 -4.23 -15.94
C VAL A 82 -11.28 -3.45 -14.63
N PHE A 83 -12.05 -3.81 -13.60
CA PHE A 83 -11.94 -3.21 -12.28
C PHE A 83 -10.57 -3.46 -11.64
N ILE A 84 -10.02 -4.67 -11.74
CA ILE A 84 -8.68 -4.99 -11.19
C ILE A 84 -7.58 -4.17 -11.88
N ILE A 85 -7.66 -4.02 -13.21
CA ILE A 85 -6.71 -3.18 -13.97
C ILE A 85 -6.85 -1.71 -13.54
N GLY A 86 -8.08 -1.21 -13.45
CA GLY A 86 -8.36 0.14 -12.97
C GLY A 86 -7.83 0.37 -11.55
N PHE A 87 -7.99 -0.63 -10.67
CA PHE A 87 -7.52 -0.58 -9.29
C PHE A 87 -6.00 -0.51 -9.18
N TYR A 88 -5.26 -1.24 -10.03
CA TYR A 88 -3.81 -1.15 -10.08
C TYR A 88 -3.34 0.26 -10.48
N VAL A 89 -3.93 0.85 -11.52
CA VAL A 89 -3.59 2.22 -11.94
C VAL A 89 -3.96 3.24 -10.87
N PHE A 90 -5.17 3.12 -10.31
CA PHE A 90 -5.64 3.96 -9.21
C PHE A 90 -4.72 3.88 -7.99
N TYR A 91 -4.29 2.67 -7.62
CA TYR A 91 -3.33 2.44 -6.54
C TYR A 91 -2.04 3.22 -6.77
N LEU A 92 -1.43 3.13 -7.95
CA LEU A 92 -0.20 3.86 -8.26
C LEU A 92 -0.37 5.37 -8.14
N ILE A 93 -1.48 5.93 -8.64
CA ILE A 93 -1.79 7.36 -8.51
C ILE A 93 -1.98 7.73 -7.03
N SER A 94 -2.71 6.91 -6.28
CA SER A 94 -2.98 7.15 -4.86
C SER A 94 -1.72 7.19 -4.00
N THR A 95 -0.62 6.54 -4.41
CA THR A 95 0.66 6.64 -3.69
C THR A 95 1.17 8.08 -3.61
N PHE A 96 0.95 8.89 -4.65
CA PHE A 96 1.37 10.29 -4.65
C PHE A 96 0.51 11.12 -3.69
N ILE A 97 -0.80 10.89 -3.70
CA ILE A 97 -1.77 11.57 -2.83
C ILE A 97 -1.50 11.22 -1.37
N SER A 98 -1.32 9.93 -1.07
CA SER A 98 -1.00 9.44 0.28
C SER A 98 0.31 10.04 0.80
N ALA A 99 1.36 10.05 -0.02
CA ALA A 99 2.63 10.68 0.33
C ALA A 99 2.49 12.20 0.51
N PHE A 100 1.60 12.86 -0.23
CA PHE A 100 1.37 14.30 -0.12
C PHE A 100 0.71 14.64 1.22
N ILE A 101 -0.32 13.89 1.60
CA ILE A 101 -0.97 14.00 2.91
C ILE A 101 0.06 13.76 4.02
N MET A 102 0.86 12.68 3.91
CA MET A 102 1.94 12.41 4.87
C MET A 102 2.97 13.55 4.92
N HIS A 103 3.28 14.18 3.78
CA HIS A 103 4.26 15.27 3.72
C HIS A 103 3.80 16.50 4.52
N ILE A 104 2.50 16.79 4.54
CA ILE A 104 1.93 17.86 5.38
C ILE A 104 2.26 17.59 6.85
N PHE A 105 2.01 16.37 7.34
CA PHE A 105 2.33 16.00 8.73
C PHE A 105 3.83 15.98 9.01
N VAL A 106 4.66 15.59 8.02
CA VAL A 106 6.11 15.66 8.14
C VAL A 106 6.59 17.10 8.32
N LEU A 107 6.03 18.05 7.57
CA LEU A 107 6.36 19.47 7.70
C LEU A 107 5.97 20.01 9.08
N ILE A 108 4.77 19.68 9.57
CA ILE A 108 4.29 20.05 10.91
C ILE A 108 5.21 19.44 11.99
N GLY A 109 5.61 18.18 11.82
CA GLY A 109 6.52 17.48 12.72
C GLY A 109 7.98 17.90 12.62
N GLY A 110 8.32 18.92 11.83
CA GLY A 110 9.67 19.50 11.75
C GLY A 110 10.63 18.77 10.79
N GLY A 111 10.11 17.93 9.89
CA GLY A 111 10.88 17.39 8.77
C GLY A 111 11.22 18.48 7.76
N LYS A 112 12.48 18.55 7.33
CA LYS A 112 12.98 19.64 6.48
C LYS A 112 13.29 19.24 5.03
N GLN A 113 13.25 17.96 4.72
CA GLN A 113 13.50 17.47 3.36
C GLN A 113 12.29 17.63 2.46
N LYS A 114 12.54 17.65 1.15
CA LYS A 114 11.52 17.81 0.10
C LYS A 114 10.54 16.63 0.07
N TYR A 115 9.38 16.84 -0.56
CA TYR A 115 8.36 15.81 -0.82
C TYR A 115 8.91 14.45 -1.29
N ILE A 116 9.95 14.46 -2.12
CA ILE A 116 10.60 13.23 -2.63
C ILE A 116 11.05 12.31 -1.48
N ALA A 117 11.55 12.87 -0.37
CA ALA A 117 11.94 12.09 0.80
C ALA A 117 10.73 11.41 1.47
N THR A 118 9.60 12.11 1.56
CA THR A 118 8.35 11.54 2.09
C THR A 118 7.78 10.49 1.16
N TYR A 119 7.79 10.73 -0.15
CA TYR A 119 7.34 9.77 -1.16
C TYR A 119 8.12 8.46 -1.05
N LYS A 120 9.46 8.53 -0.97
CA LYS A 120 10.31 7.36 -0.75
C LYS A 120 9.97 6.64 0.56
N ALA A 121 9.85 7.38 1.67
CA ALA A 121 9.52 6.78 2.97
C ALA A 121 8.17 6.05 2.94
N ALA A 122 7.14 6.68 2.37
CA ALA A 122 5.80 6.11 2.26
C ALA A 122 5.81 4.85 1.36
N VAL A 123 6.36 4.98 0.17
CA VAL A 123 6.31 3.94 -0.86
C VAL A 123 7.16 2.72 -0.52
N TYR A 124 8.39 2.92 -0.04
CA TYR A 124 9.21 1.79 0.38
C TYR A 124 8.67 1.19 1.68
N GLY A 125 8.14 2.01 2.59
CA GLY A 125 7.56 1.56 3.85
C GLY A 125 6.31 0.69 3.69
N THR A 126 5.52 0.88 2.64
CA THR A 126 4.32 0.06 2.39
C THR A 126 4.61 -1.32 1.78
N THR A 127 5.87 -1.63 1.44
CA THR A 127 6.26 -2.91 0.79
C THR A 127 5.65 -4.14 1.46
N PRO A 128 5.76 -4.34 2.80
CA PRO A 128 5.25 -5.56 3.43
C PRO A 128 3.74 -5.67 3.25
N GLY A 129 3.03 -4.56 3.41
CA GLY A 129 1.59 -4.51 3.28
C GLY A 129 1.14 -4.84 1.87
N VAL A 130 1.78 -4.26 0.85
CA VAL A 130 1.43 -4.55 -0.55
C VAL A 130 1.66 -6.02 -0.89
N LEU A 131 2.73 -6.62 -0.37
CA LEU A 131 3.07 -8.02 -0.65
C LEU A 131 2.22 -9.03 0.13
N LEU A 132 1.75 -8.69 1.34
CA LEU A 132 1.25 -9.68 2.31
C LEU A 132 -0.14 -9.38 2.89
N LEU A 133 -0.76 -8.22 2.64
CA LEU A 133 -2.08 -7.87 3.19
C LEU A 133 -3.22 -8.80 2.72
N TRP A 134 -3.04 -9.49 1.59
CA TRP A 134 -4.01 -10.43 1.07
C TRP A 134 -4.02 -11.77 1.82
N ILE A 135 -3.00 -12.05 2.64
CA ILE A 135 -2.92 -13.29 3.42
C ILE A 135 -3.63 -13.09 4.77
N PRO A 136 -4.69 -13.85 5.09
CA PRO A 136 -5.35 -13.77 6.38
C PRO A 136 -4.36 -13.97 7.53
N ILE A 137 -4.60 -13.29 8.66
CA ILE A 137 -3.76 -13.30 9.88
C ILE A 137 -2.40 -12.60 9.70
N ILE A 138 -1.66 -12.91 8.63
CA ILE A 138 -0.37 -12.28 8.31
C ILE A 138 -0.53 -10.80 7.95
N ASN A 139 -1.68 -10.42 7.38
CA ASN A 139 -2.00 -9.05 7.01
C ASN A 139 -1.80 -8.04 8.14
N PHE A 140 -2.14 -8.41 9.38
CA PHE A 140 -1.99 -7.55 10.55
C PHE A 140 -0.51 -7.30 10.87
N ILE A 141 0.30 -8.37 10.87
CA ILE A 141 1.74 -8.29 11.11
C ILE A 141 2.42 -7.48 9.99
N ALA A 142 2.03 -7.71 8.74
CA ALA A 142 2.53 -6.96 7.60
C ALA A 142 2.17 -5.46 7.68
N GLY A 143 0.97 -5.13 8.18
CA GLY A 143 0.55 -3.75 8.43
C GLY A 143 1.43 -3.08 9.48
N LEU A 144 1.65 -3.73 10.63
CA LEU A 144 2.53 -3.22 11.69
C LEU A 144 3.97 -3.06 11.21
N TRP A 145 4.49 -4.03 10.45
CA TRP A 145 5.82 -3.93 9.86
C TRP A 145 5.91 -2.78 8.87
N SER A 146 4.88 -2.59 8.02
CA SER A 146 4.83 -1.46 7.08
C SER A 146 4.85 -0.13 7.79
N TRP A 147 4.13 -0.01 8.90
CA TRP A 147 4.12 1.21 9.70
C TRP A 147 5.49 1.47 10.33
N TYR A 148 6.12 0.44 10.91
CA TYR A 148 7.51 0.54 11.40
C TYR A 148 8.48 1.01 10.31
N LEU A 149 8.40 0.45 9.10
CA LEU A 149 9.25 0.86 7.98
C LEU A 149 9.00 2.31 7.55
N GLN A 150 7.76 2.79 7.58
CA GLN A 150 7.45 4.21 7.32
C GLN A 150 8.09 5.12 8.39
N ILE A 151 8.06 4.71 9.66
CA ILE A 151 8.71 5.44 10.75
C ILE A 151 10.23 5.52 10.50
N VAL A 152 10.88 4.39 10.20
CA VAL A 152 12.32 4.34 9.91
C VAL A 152 12.66 5.19 8.68
N GLY A 153 11.84 5.11 7.64
CA GLY A 153 12.00 5.88 6.40
C GLY A 153 11.91 7.38 6.65
N ILE A 154 10.89 7.84 7.38
CA ILE A 154 10.74 9.25 7.73
C ILE A 154 11.87 9.70 8.64
N ALA A 155 12.21 8.95 9.69
CA ALA A 155 13.31 9.28 10.60
C ALA A 155 14.63 9.46 9.85
N THR A 156 14.96 8.50 8.99
CA THR A 156 16.22 8.49 8.25
C THR A 156 16.25 9.58 7.17
N LEU A 157 15.24 9.63 6.31
CA LEU A 157 15.23 10.53 5.16
C LEU A 157 14.98 11.98 5.59
N HIS A 158 14.10 12.25 6.56
CA HIS A 158 13.89 13.61 7.06
C HIS A 158 14.85 14.04 8.16
N ARG A 159 15.77 13.16 8.58
CA ARG A 159 16.76 13.41 9.64
C ARG A 159 16.11 13.87 10.95
N VAL A 160 15.02 13.20 11.32
CA VAL A 160 14.28 13.43 12.56
C VAL A 160 14.45 12.22 13.49
N SER A 161 14.24 12.41 14.79
CA SER A 161 14.31 11.29 15.74
C SER A 161 13.20 10.27 15.47
N MET A 162 13.44 8.99 15.83
CA MET A 162 12.44 7.92 15.70
C MET A 162 11.13 8.26 16.41
N LEU A 163 11.19 8.83 17.62
CA LEU A 163 10.00 9.24 18.37
C LEU A 163 9.19 10.33 17.64
N ARG A 164 9.87 11.28 17.00
CA ARG A 164 9.22 12.32 16.20
C ARG A 164 8.60 11.74 14.93
N ALA A 165 9.31 10.84 14.24
CA ALA A 165 8.76 10.12 13.08
C ALA A 165 7.54 9.26 13.46
N PHE A 166 7.57 8.60 14.61
CA PHE A 166 6.43 7.88 15.17
C PHE A 166 5.22 8.79 15.30
N GLY A 167 5.37 9.94 15.97
CA GLY A 167 4.29 10.94 16.11
C GLY A 167 3.77 11.44 14.76
N ILE A 168 4.65 11.75 13.81
CA ILE A 168 4.29 12.18 12.45
C ILE A 168 3.40 11.14 11.76
N THR A 169 3.75 9.86 11.84
CA THR A 169 2.98 8.78 11.19
C THR A 169 1.71 8.40 11.95
N LEU A 170 1.69 8.57 13.27
CA LEU A 170 0.55 8.18 14.11
C LEU A 170 -0.65 9.11 13.92
N ILE A 171 -0.41 10.41 13.76
CA ILE A 171 -1.49 11.42 13.59
C ILE A 171 -2.44 11.08 12.43
N PRO A 172 -1.98 10.87 11.17
CA PRO A 172 -2.88 10.54 10.08
C PRO A 172 -3.62 9.21 10.31
N ILE A 173 -2.97 8.21 10.92
CA ILE A 173 -3.61 6.94 11.26
C ILE A 173 -4.72 7.15 12.30
N ALA A 174 -4.47 7.96 13.33
CA ALA A 174 -5.45 8.27 14.36
C ALA A 174 -6.66 9.02 13.79
N ILE A 175 -6.44 10.01 12.91
CA ILE A 175 -7.52 10.74 12.24
C ILE A 175 -8.39 9.79 11.42
N LEU A 176 -7.77 8.93 10.60
CA LEU A 176 -8.50 7.95 9.80
C LEU A 176 -9.26 6.95 10.68
N GLY A 177 -8.65 6.51 11.78
CA GLY A 177 -9.30 5.64 12.77
C GLY A 177 -10.54 6.28 13.40
N VAL A 178 -10.45 7.55 13.81
CA VAL A 178 -11.59 8.30 14.37
C VAL A 178 -12.70 8.50 13.33
N LEU A 179 -12.36 8.91 12.11
CA LEU A 179 -13.33 9.09 11.02
C LEU A 179 -14.05 7.77 10.69
N PHE A 180 -13.31 6.66 10.66
CA PHE A 180 -13.89 5.34 10.45
C PHE A 180 -14.88 4.96 11.56
N LEU A 181 -14.53 5.17 12.83
CA LEU A 181 -15.43 4.90 13.96
C LEU A 181 -16.69 5.78 13.93
N LEU A 182 -16.56 7.06 13.58
CA LEU A 182 -17.71 7.97 13.44
C LEU A 182 -18.62 7.56 12.29
N GLY A 183 -18.05 7.17 11.13
CA GLY A 183 -18.81 6.67 9.99
C GLY A 183 -19.57 5.39 10.32
N LEU A 184 -18.94 4.45 11.03
CA LEU A 184 -19.60 3.24 11.53
C LEU A 184 -20.73 3.58 12.50
N GLY A 185 -20.50 4.50 13.43
CA GLY A 185 -21.54 4.98 14.36
C GLY A 185 -22.75 5.56 13.63
N VAL A 186 -22.54 6.36 12.59
CA VAL A 186 -23.63 6.90 11.75
C VAL A 186 -24.37 5.78 11.02
N SER A 187 -23.67 4.78 10.47
CA SER A 187 -24.29 3.65 9.76
C SER A 187 -25.07 2.69 10.66
N LEU A 188 -24.81 2.67 11.97
CA LEU A 188 -25.53 1.84 12.94
C LEU A 188 -26.79 2.53 13.49
N ILE A 189 -26.93 3.85 13.28
CA ILE A 189 -28.06 4.67 13.73
C ILE A 189 -29.06 4.93 12.59
N ALA A 190 -28.63 4.77 11.33
CA ALA A 190 -29.46 4.87 10.13
C ALA A 190 -30.11 3.52 9.77
#